data_AF-A0A523TUX1-F1
#
_entry.id   AF-A0A523TUX1-F1
#
_cell.length_a   1.000
_cell.length_b   1.000
_cell.length_c   1.000
_cell.angle_alpha   90.00
_cell.angle_beta   90.00
_cell.angle_gamma   90.00
#
_symmetry.space_group_name_H-M   'P 1'
#
loop_
_entity.id
_entity.type
_entity.pdbx_description
1 polymer ?
#
loop_
_entity_poly.entity_id
_entity_poly.type
_entity_poly.pdbx_seq_one_letter_code
_entity_poly.pdbx_strand_id
1 'polypeptide(L)' 'MIDFKKLVKAGVHFGHQTSRWLPKMSPYIWGV' A
#
# COMPACT_ATOMS: atom_id res chain seq x y z
N MET A 1 6.34 -15.19 12.26
CA MET A 1 6.98 -14.19 11.36
C MET A 1 6.21 -14.18 10.05
N ILE A 2 5.82 -13.01 9.55
CA ILE A 2 5.06 -12.88 8.29
C ILE A 2 6.05 -12.65 7.15
N ASP A 3 5.93 -13.42 6.07
CA ASP A 3 6.77 -13.30 4.88
C ASP A 3 6.22 -12.23 3.93
N PHE A 4 7.05 -11.25 3.57
CA PHE A 4 6.71 -10.17 2.65
C PHE A 4 6.23 -10.69 1.29
N LYS A 5 6.85 -11.77 0.77
CA LYS A 5 6.44 -12.35 -0.53
C LYS A 5 5.00 -12.85 -0.50
N LYS A 6 4.53 -13.37 0.65
CA LYS A 6 3.14 -13.83 0.81
C LYS A 6 2.16 -12.65 0.82
N LEU A 7 2.52 -11.54 1.45
CA LEU A 7 1.72 -10.31 1.48
C LEU A 7 1.56 -9.71 0.07
N VAL A 8 2.65 -9.65 -0.69
CA VAL A 8 2.61 -9.16 -2.08
C VAL A 8 1.71 -10.03 -2.93
N LYS A 9 1.85 -11.37 -2.85
CA LYS A 9 0.97 -12.32 -3.57
C LYS A 9 -0.50 -12.19 -3.19
N ALA A 10 -0.80 -11.86 -1.94
CA ALA A 10 -2.17 -11.62 -1.46
C ALA A 10 -2.72 -10.24 -1.87
N GLY A 11 -1.92 -9.36 -2.48
CA GLY A 11 -2.37 -8.08 -3.03
C GLY A 11 -2.46 -6.93 -2.01
N VAL A 12 -1.87 -7.04 -0.82
CA VAL A 12 -2.00 -5.99 0.21
C VAL A 12 -1.28 -4.67 -0.12
N HIS A 13 -0.47 -4.66 -1.17
CA HIS A 13 0.25 -3.48 -1.64
C HIS A 13 -0.59 -2.61 -2.59
N PHE A 14 -1.77 -3.06 -3.00
CA PHE A 14 -2.69 -2.26 -3.79
C PHE A 14 -3.43 -1.25 -2.90
N GLY A 15 -3.28 0.03 -3.22
CA GLY A 15 -3.99 1.13 -2.56
C GLY A 15 -5.20 1.63 -3.34
N HIS A 16 -5.75 2.76 -2.90
CA HIS A 16 -6.79 3.50 -3.61
C HIS A 16 -6.20 4.58 -4.53
N GLN A 17 -7.04 5.16 -5.39
CA GLN A 17 -6.67 6.31 -6.23
C GLN A 17 -6.22 7.52 -5.40
N THR A 18 -5.38 8.38 -6.00
CA THR A 18 -4.79 9.55 -5.35
C THR A 18 -5.83 10.53 -4.77
N SER A 19 -7.04 10.58 -5.30
CA SER A 19 -8.11 11.45 -4.78
C SER A 19 -8.76 10.94 -3.49
N ARG A 20 -8.49 9.70 -3.08
CA ARG A 20 -9.22 9.02 -1.98
C ARG A 20 -8.38 8.78 -0.72
N TRP A 21 -7.08 9.03 -0.74
CA TRP A 21 -6.25 8.88 0.46
C TRP A 21 -6.25 10.16 1.30
N LEU A 22 -6.21 9.98 2.62
CA LEU A 22 -5.96 11.07 3.56
C LEU A 22 -4.51 11.53 3.41
N PRO A 23 -4.18 12.84 3.36
CA PRO A 23 -2.82 13.35 3.16
C PRO A 23 -1.74 12.78 4.10
N LYS A 24 -2.15 12.32 5.29
CA LYS A 24 -1.25 11.67 6.26
C LYS A 24 -0.73 10.29 5.81
N MET A 25 -1.29 9.70 4.75
CA MET A 25 -0.84 8.41 4.23
C MET A 25 0.37 8.54 3.30
N SER A 26 0.77 9.76 2.91
CA SER A 26 1.92 10.00 2.00
C SER A 26 3.19 9.23 2.38
N PRO A 27 3.62 9.17 3.67
CA PRO A 27 4.84 8.44 4.04
C PRO A 27 4.78 6.92 3.83
N TYR A 28 3.60 6.35 3.64
CA TYR A 28 3.38 4.90 3.51
C TYR A 28 3.04 4.47 2.09
N ILE A 29 2.84 5.43 1.18
CA ILE A 29 2.47 5.18 -0.22
C ILE A 29 3.74 5.20 -1.07
N TRP A 30 3.91 4.18 -1.91
CA TRP A 30 5.02 4.05 -2.83
C TRP A 30 4.56 4.27 -4.28
N GLY A 31 5.32 5.05 -5.07
CA GLY A 31 5.15 5.13 -6.52
C GLY A 31 3.93 5.90 -7.03
N VAL A 32 3.39 6.83 -6.23
CA VAL A 32 2.47 7.89 -6.71
C VAL A 32 3.26 9.05 -7.27
#